data_AF-A0A7C4UTR4-F1
#
_entry.id   AF-A0A7C4UTR4-F1
#
_cell.length_a   1.000
_cell.length_b   1.000
_cell.length_c   1.000
_cell.angle_alpha   90.00
_cell.angle_beta   90.00
_cell.angle_gamma   90.00
#
_symmetry.space_group_name_H-M   'P 1'
#
loop_
_entity.id
_entity.type
_entity.pdbx_description
1 polymer ?
#
loop_
_entity_poly.entity_id
_entity_poly.type
_entity_poly.pdbx_seq_one_letter_code
_entity_poly.pdbx_strand_id
1 'polypeptide(L)' 'MPTPRRIVKLFVVTGVLATIGVLFGRIAFWGIITLMTIGQIILHGWYFPKHGINGLTAEPYDKYLETIERMKGNR' A
#
# COMPACT_ATOMS: atom_id res chain seq x y z
N MET A 1 -0.55 -9.01 15.66
CA MET A 1 -1.20 -7.91 16.40
C MET A 1 -1.26 -6.67 15.51
N PRO A 2 -2.37 -5.93 15.46
CA PRO A 2 -2.42 -4.68 14.70
C PRO A 2 -1.40 -3.71 15.29
N THR A 3 -0.46 -3.27 14.47
CA THR A 3 0.51 -2.27 14.92
C THR A 3 -0.19 -0.91 15.05
N PRO A 4 0.19 -0.06 16.02
CA PRO A 4 -0.40 1.28 16.18
C PRO A 4 -0.38 2.08 14.86
N ARG A 5 0.66 1.88 14.04
CA ARG A 5 0.79 2.48 12.70
C ARG A 5 -0.36 2.10 11.76
N ARG A 6 -0.85 0.85 11.80
CA ARG A 6 -1.98 0.40 10.95
C ARG A 6 -3.29 1.07 11.38
N ILE A 7 -3.49 1.23 12.69
CA ILE A 7 -4.69 1.89 13.25
C ILE A 7 -4.70 3.37 12.87
N VAL A 8 -3.58 4.08 13.09
CA VAL A 8 -3.44 5.49 12.71
C VAL A 8 -3.67 5.66 11.20
N LYS A 9 -3.07 4.81 10.37
CA LYS A 9 -3.29 4.85 8.91
C LYS A 9 -4.77 4.72 8.55
N LEU A 10 -5.50 3.82 9.19
CA LEU A 10 -6.93 3.64 8.94
C LEU A 10 -7.72 4.90 9.27
N PHE A 11 -7.51 5.50 10.44
CA PHE A 11 -8.21 6.74 10.83
C PHE A 11 -7.85 7.93 9.94
N VAL A 12 -6.58 8.06 9.55
CA VAL A 12 -6.15 9.13 8.64
C VAL A 12 -6.83 8.98 7.28
N VAL A 13 -6.80 7.78 6.68
CA VAL A 13 -7.39 7.55 5.36
C VAL A 13 -8.91 7.76 5.39
N THR A 14 -9.59 7.18 6.38
CA THR A 14 -11.05 7.32 6.50
C THR A 14 -11.47 8.75 6.82
N GLY A 15 -10.75 9.45 7.70
CA GLY A 15 -11.02 10.85 8.02
C GLY A 15 -10.83 11.79 6.81
N VAL A 16 -9.78 11.59 6.03
CA VAL A 16 -9.53 12.35 4.79
C VAL A 16 -10.65 12.10 3.77
N LEU A 17 -10.99 10.83 3.49
CA LEU A 17 -12.06 10.50 2.55
C LEU A 17 -13.42 10.99 3.02
N ALA A 18 -13.74 10.89 4.31
CA ALA A 18 -14.98 11.43 4.87
C ALA A 18 -15.03 12.97 4.71
N THR A 19 -13.94 13.67 5.00
CA THR A 19 -13.85 15.12 4.82
C THR A 19 -14.07 15.52 3.35
N ILE A 20 -13.47 14.79 2.42
CA ILE A 20 -13.70 14.99 0.98
C ILE A 20 -15.18 14.79 0.64
N GLY A 21 -15.78 13.70 1.11
CA GLY A 21 -17.18 13.39 0.85
C GLY A 21 -18.15 14.46 1.38
N VAL A 22 -17.84 15.04 2.55
CA VAL A 22 -18.63 16.12 3.17
C VAL A 22 -18.47 17.43 2.42
N LEU A 23 -17.24 17.82 2.05
CA LEU A 23 -16.97 19.14 1.46
C LEU A 23 -17.21 19.21 -0.06
N PHE A 24 -16.94 18.12 -0.78
CA PHE A 24 -16.94 18.09 -2.26
C PHE A 24 -17.96 17.09 -2.84
N GLY A 25 -18.70 16.39 -1.98
CA GLY A 25 -19.78 15.50 -2.38
C GLY A 25 -19.32 14.16 -2.97
N ARG A 26 -20.30 13.40 -3.49
CA ARG A 26 -20.11 11.99 -3.87
C ARG A 26 -19.20 11.78 -5.08
N ILE A 27 -19.27 12.66 -6.08
CA ILE A 27 -18.47 12.53 -7.30
C ILE A 27 -16.98 12.67 -6.97
N ALA A 28 -16.60 13.68 -6.17
CA ALA A 28 -15.22 13.87 -5.74
C ALA A 28 -14.72 12.69 -4.89
N PHE A 29 -15.54 12.20 -3.96
CA PHE A 29 -15.23 11.02 -3.14
C PHE A 29 -14.89 9.79 -4.00
N TRP A 30 -15.78 9.43 -4.92
CA TRP A 30 -15.58 8.25 -5.78
C TRP A 30 -14.47 8.46 -6.81
N GLY A 31 -14.27 9.69 -7.28
CA GLY A 31 -13.15 10.05 -8.15
C GLY A 31 -11.81 9.78 -7.48
N ILE A 32 -11.65 10.18 -6.21
CA ILE A 32 -10.43 9.95 -5.44
C ILE A 32 -10.21 8.46 -5.18
N ILE A 33 -11.24 7.71 -4.78
CA ILE A 33 -11.12 6.24 -4.61
C ILE A 33 -10.67 5.57 -5.92
N THR A 34 -11.29 5.95 -7.04
CA THR A 34 -10.94 5.42 -8.37
C THR A 34 -9.49 5.72 -8.71
N LEU A 35 -9.04 6.96 -8.53
CA LEU A 35 -7.67 7.37 -8.79
C LEU A 35 -6.65 6.56 -7.97
N MET A 36 -6.90 6.40 -6.66
CA MET A 36 -6.03 5.60 -5.78
C MET A 36 -5.99 4.12 -6.20
N THR A 37 -7.15 3.58 -6.60
CA THR A 37 -7.27 2.18 -7.04
C THR A 37 -6.49 1.93 -8.33
N ILE A 38 -6.60 2.84 -9.31
CA ILE A 38 -5.80 2.78 -10.54
C ILE A 38 -4.31 2.82 -10.22
N GLY A 39 -3.89 3.72 -9.33
CA GLY A 39 -2.51 3.80 -8.86
C GLY A 39 -2.03 2.48 -8.24
N GLN A 40 -2.85 1.84 -7.40
CA GLN A 40 -2.51 0.51 -6.85
C GLN A 40 -2.40 -0.56 -7.93
N ILE A 41 -3.31 -0.61 -8.90
CA ILE A 41 -3.26 -1.61 -9.99
C ILE A 41 -1.99 -1.43 -10.82
N ILE A 42 -1.64 -0.19 -11.19
CA ILE A 42 -0.43 0.08 -11.96
C ILE A 42 0.82 -0.31 -11.17
N LEU A 43 0.87 0.08 -9.89
CA LEU A 43 2.03 -0.19 -9.04
C LEU A 43 2.20 -1.69 -8.79
N HIS A 44 1.16 -2.36 -8.30
CA HIS A 44 1.22 -3.77 -7.90
C HIS A 44 1.18 -4.74 -9.08
N GLY A 45 0.41 -4.43 -10.12
CA GLY A 45 0.21 -5.30 -11.28
C GLY A 45 1.31 -5.17 -12.33
N TRP A 46 1.99 -4.04 -12.42
CA TRP A 46 2.94 -3.78 -13.50
C TRP A 46 4.29 -3.25 -13.04
N TYR A 47 4.32 -2.17 -12.27
CA TYR A 47 5.57 -1.51 -11.91
C TYR A 47 6.42 -2.36 -10.95
N PHE A 48 5.88 -2.81 -9.82
CA PHE A 48 6.62 -3.61 -8.84
C PHE A 48 7.19 -4.90 -9.43
N PRO A 49 6.41 -5.74 -10.14
CA PRO A 49 6.96 -6.94 -10.77
C PRO A 49 8.10 -6.65 -11.75
N LYS A 50 8.04 -5.53 -12.48
CA LYS A 50 9.09 -5.11 -13.41
C LYS A 50 10.37 -4.63 -12.74
N HIS A 51 10.32 -4.23 -11.47
CA HIS A 51 11.46 -3.67 -10.74
C HIS A 51 12.01 -4.62 -9.67
N GLY A 52 11.70 -5.91 -9.74
CA GLY A 52 12.18 -6.89 -8.75
C GLY A 52 11.55 -6.70 -7.36
N ILE A 53 10.39 -6.03 -7.29
CA ILE A 53 9.59 -5.86 -6.08
C ILE A 53 8.40 -6.81 -6.18
N ASN A 54 8.05 -7.47 -5.07
CA ASN A 54 6.91 -8.37 -5.05
C ASN A 54 5.60 -7.59 -5.35
N GLY A 55 4.88 -7.99 -6.40
CA GLY A 55 3.64 -7.31 -6.81
C GLY A 55 2.51 -7.40 -5.79
N LEU A 56 2.47 -8.41 -4.92
CA LEU A 56 1.43 -8.56 -3.91
C LEU A 56 1.79 -7.83 -2.60
N THR A 57 3.00 -8.05 -2.09
CA THR A 57 3.42 -7.55 -0.77
C THR A 57 4.17 -6.22 -0.83
N ALA A 58 4.58 -5.78 -2.02
CA ALA A 58 5.48 -4.65 -2.24
C ALA A 58 6.83 -4.77 -1.52
N GLU A 59 7.26 -6.00 -1.20
CA GLU A 59 8.56 -6.24 -0.58
C GLU A 59 9.67 -6.37 -1.65
N PRO A 60 10.83 -5.72 -1.47
CA PRO A 60 11.95 -5.84 -2.39
C PRO A 60 12.62 -7.21 -2.29
N TYR A 61 13.14 -7.71 -3.41
CA TYR A 61 13.81 -9.00 -3.50
C TYR A 61 15.01 -9.15 -2.54
N ASP A 62 15.81 -8.11 -2.36
CA ASP A 62 17.00 -8.16 -1.49
C ASP A 62 16.64 -8.49 -0.03
N LYS A 63 15.47 -8.02 0.43
CA LYS A 63 14.98 -8.30 1.78
C LYS A 63 14.53 -9.75 1.94
N TYR A 64 14.06 -10.37 0.85
CA TYR A 64 13.79 -11.81 0.81
C TYR A 64 15.08 -12.62 0.93
N LEU A 65 16.14 -12.19 0.22
CA LEU A 65 17.47 -12.81 0.33
C LEU A 65 18.04 -12.67 1.75
N GLU A 66 18.02 -11.47 2.33
CA GLU A 66 18.44 -11.21 3.71
C GLU A 66 17.69 -12.14 4.70
N THR A 67 16.39 -12.31 4.50
CA THR A 67 15.58 -13.20 5.35
C THR A 67 16.01 -14.67 5.21
N ILE A 68 16.32 -15.13 4.00
CA ILE A 68 16.84 -16.49 3.76
C ILE A 68 18.22 -16.67 4.39
N GLU A 69 19.14 -15.72 4.22
CA GLU A 69 20.47 -15.77 4.81
C GLU A 69 20.42 -15.82 6.33
N ARG A 70 19.57 -14.98 6.92
CA ARG A 70 19.31 -14.98 8.36
C ARG A 70 18.73 -16.31 8.84
N MET A 71 17.84 -16.94 8.07
CA MET A 71 17.31 -18.28 8.38
C MET A 71 18.37 -19.39 8.24
N LYS A 72 19.36 -19.22 7.36
CA LYS A 72 20.50 -20.13 7.22
C LYS A 72 21.56 -19.97 8.32
N GLY A 73 21.42 -18.98 9.20
CA GLY A 73 22.34 -18.71 10.30
C GLY A 73 23.57 -17.88 9.91
N ASN A 74 23.62 -17.37 8.67
CA ASN A 74 24.59 -16.36 8.29
C ASN A 74 24.06 -14.99 8.74
N ARG A 75 24.88 -14.28 9.51
CA ARG A 75 24.50 -13.07 10.25
C ARG A 75 24.27 -11.88 9.34
#